data_AF-A0A377Z642-F1
#
_entry.id   AF-A0A377Z642-F1
#
_cell.length_a   1.000
_cell.length_b   1.000
_cell.length_c   1.000
_cell.angle_alpha   90.00
_cell.angle_beta   90.00
_cell.angle_gamma   90.00
#
_symmetry.space_group_name_H-M   'P 1'
#
loop_
_entity.id
_entity.type
_entity.pdbx_description
1 polymer ?
#
loop_
_entity_poly.entity_id
_entity_poly.type
_entity_poly.pdbx_seq_one_letter_code
_entity_poly.pdbx_strand_id
1 'polypeptide(L)' 'MQLYLCEKPSQGKDIGAVLGANQRKQGYLTGAGVIVT' A
#
# COMPACT_ATOMS: atom_id res chain seq x y z
N MET A 1 -13.26 1.65 -1.97
CA MET A 1 -11.79 1.72 -2.19
C MET A 1 -11.22 2.54 -1.06
N GLN A 2 -10.26 1.99 -0.31
CA GLN A 2 -9.72 2.62 0.90
C GLN A 2 -8.24 2.97 0.68
N LEU A 3 -7.86 4.20 1.04
CA LEU A 3 -6.53 4.77 0.83
C LEU A 3 -5.80 4.91 2.17
N TYR A 4 -4.56 4.46 2.20
CA TYR A 4 -3.64 4.61 3.32
C TYR A 4 -2.45 5.45 2.87
N LEU A 5 -2.15 6.51 3.60
CA LEU A 5 -0.98 7.35 3.38
C LEU A 5 0.10 6.98 4.38
N CYS A 6 1.33 6.86 3.90
CA CYS A 6 2.50 6.59 4.72
C CYS A 6 3.54 7.70 4.55
N GLU A 7 4.32 7.96 5.59
CA GLU A 7 5.31 9.04 5.58
C GLU A 7 6.60 8.63 4.88
N LYS A 8 6.82 7.31 4.75
CA LYS A 8 8.03 6.73 4.16
C LYS A 8 7.68 5.46 3.36
N PRO A 9 8.36 5.21 2.23
CA PRO A 9 8.11 4.01 1.41
C PRO A 9 8.26 2.67 2.15
N SER A 10 9.09 2.62 3.21
CA SER A 10 9.22 1.41 4.04
C SER A 10 7.95 1.11 4.82
N GLN A 11 7.32 2.12 5.42
CA GLN A 11 6.02 1.96 6.09
C GLN A 11 4.95 1.49 5.11
N GLY A 12 4.94 2.04 3.89
CA GLY A 12 3.99 1.63 2.85
C GLY A 12 4.11 0.13 2.51
N LYS A 13 5.34 -0.40 2.48
CA LYS A 13 5.58 -1.85 2.29
C LYS A 13 5.05 -2.68 3.46
N ASP A 14 5.33 -2.26 4.69
CA ASP A 14 4.89 -2.98 5.89
C ASP A 14 3.36 -2.99 6.00
N ILE A 15 2.72 -1.84 5.77
CA ILE A 15 1.26 -1.67 5.74
C ILE A 15 0.66 -2.52 4.60
N GLY A 16 1.25 -2.47 3.41
CA GLY A 16 0.78 -3.24 2.26
C GLY A 16 0.81 -4.75 2.49
N ALA A 17 1.84 -5.26 3.16
CA ALA A 17 1.94 -6.68 3.51
C ALA A 17 0.81 -7.13 4.45
N VAL A 18 0.42 -6.30 5.42
CA VAL A 18 -0.67 -6.60 6.37
C VAL A 18 -2.05 -6.48 5.71
N LEU A 19 -2.24 -5.47 4.85
CA LEU A 19 -3.53 -5.18 4.21
C LEU A 19 -3.78 -5.96 2.91
N GLY A 20 -2.83 -6.78 2.46
CA GLY A 20 -2.93 -7.50 1.19
C GLY A 20 -2.73 -6.63 -0.06
N ALA A 21 -2.09 -5.46 0.09
CA ALA A 21 -1.68 -4.59 -1.00
C ALA A 21 -0.33 -5.06 -1.59
N ASN A 22 -0.31 -6.25 -2.17
CA ASN A 22 0.94 -6.92 -2.58
C ASN A 22 1.40 -6.58 -4.00
N GLN A 23 0.59 -5.85 -4.79
CA GLN A 23 0.95 -5.44 -6.15
C GLN A 23 1.54 -4.04 -6.15
N ARG A 24 2.74 -3.90 -6.72
CA ARG A 24 3.40 -2.60 -6.86
C ARG A 24 3.02 -1.94 -8.18
N LYS A 25 2.64 -0.67 -8.11
CA LYS A 25 2.47 0.23 -9.26
C LYS A 25 3.38 1.45 -9.11
N GLN A 26 3.30 2.39 -10.05
CA GLN A 26 4.10 3.60 -9.99
C GLN A 26 3.66 4.47 -8.82
N GLY A 27 4.46 4.49 -7.76
CA GLY A 27 4.25 5.33 -6.58
C GLY A 27 3.41 4.73 -5.46
N TYR A 28 2.76 3.57 -5.64
CA TYR A 28 1.88 2.98 -4.62
C TYR A 28 1.82 1.46 -4.68
N LEU A 29 1.31 0.86 -3.60
CA LEU A 29 0.93 -0.55 -3.51
C LEU A 29 -0.59 -0.71 -3.57
N THR A 30 -1.05 -1.81 -4.16
CA THR A 30 -2.48 -2.11 -4.30
C THR A 30 -2.76 -3.60 -4.21
N GLY A 31 -3.98 -3.95 -3.85
CA GLY A 31 -4.46 -5.31 -3.65
C GLY A 31 -5.58 -5.30 -2.63
N ALA A 32 -6.41 -6.36 -2.60
CA ALA A 32 -7.52 -6.50 -1.66
C ALA A 32 -8.47 -5.26 -1.56
N GLY A 33 -8.60 -4.46 -2.63
CA GLY A 33 -9.45 -3.27 -2.65
C GLY A 33 -8.88 -2.02 -1.94
N VAL A 34 -7.61 -2.06 -1.53
CA VAL A 34 -6.90 -0.96 -0.87
C VAL A 34 -5.77 -0.37 -1.75
N ILE A 35 -5.39 0.87 -1.45
CA ILE A 35 -4.21 1.56 -1.98
C ILE A 35 -3.35 2.04 -0.80
N VAL A 36 -2.05 1.84 -0.86
CA VAL A 36 -1.06 2.38 0.09
C VAL A 36 -0.05 3.22 -0.66
N THR A 37 0.11 4.51 -0.33
CA THR A 37 1.02 5.43 -1.01
C THR A 37 1.75 6.37 -0.06
#